data_AF-A0A934E4Y8-F1
#
_entry.id   AF-A0A934E4Y8-F1
#
_cell.length_a   1.000
_cell.length_b   1.000
_cell.length_c   1.000
_cell.angle_alpha   90.00
_cell.angle_beta   90.00
_cell.angle_gamma   90.00
#
_symmetry.space_group_name_H-M   'P 1'
#
loop_
_entity.id
_entity.type
_entity.pdbx_description
1 polymer ?
#
loop_
_entity_poly.entity_id
_entity_poly.type
_entity_poly.pdbx_seq_one_letter_code
_entity_poly.pdbx_strand_id
1 'polypeptide(L)'
;MTIANNRTITAHDLLLGFLDLRGMTPNFDNWTEELLSDNPPRLFRRRQLVALFQAFGIPWDPQSFVEGKFIHSEHHRYDSLLSKLSVEFPEEMNHSAWTDDVRLPRFFATLFSYRMRVERVLSFSDLILTASGLFKLAYDKICELNGIIQNNIVNIDDILAALISPEMAAFPIEQIVRDYGYPDVNLCEIDGDWW
;
A
#
# COMPACT_ATOMS: atom_id res chain seq x y z
N MET A 1 -16.88 11.42 -26.52
CA MET A 1 -15.53 11.98 -26.65
C MET A 1 -14.84 11.68 -25.34
N THR A 2 -14.12 10.56 -25.26
CA THR A 2 -13.53 10.08 -24.01
C THR A 2 -12.31 10.94 -23.72
N ILE A 3 -12.32 11.67 -22.62
CA ILE A 3 -11.11 12.34 -22.12
C ILE A 3 -10.15 11.20 -21.79
N ALA A 4 -9.06 11.08 -22.54
CA ALA A 4 -7.99 10.13 -22.20
C ALA A 4 -7.51 10.48 -20.79
N ASN A 5 -7.69 9.56 -19.86
CA ASN A 5 -7.33 9.79 -18.47
C ASN A 5 -5.84 9.48 -18.35
N ASN A 6 -4.99 10.51 -18.41
CA ASN A 6 -3.52 10.37 -18.28
C ASN A 6 -3.06 9.91 -16.87
N ARG A 7 -3.92 9.24 -16.11
CA ARG A 7 -3.60 8.69 -14.80
C ARG A 7 -2.63 7.52 -14.96
N THR A 8 -1.51 7.60 -14.27
CA THR A 8 -0.55 6.50 -14.14
C THR A 8 -0.69 5.84 -12.78
N ILE A 9 -0.55 4.53 -12.75
CA ILE A 9 -0.48 3.70 -11.55
C ILE A 9 0.97 3.40 -11.22
N THR A 10 1.30 3.49 -9.94
CA THR A 10 2.63 3.28 -9.38
C THR A 10 2.59 2.26 -8.23
N ALA A 11 3.75 1.94 -7.67
CA ALA A 11 3.83 1.10 -6.47
C ALA A 11 3.15 1.74 -5.24
N HIS A 12 3.00 3.07 -5.20
CA HIS A 12 2.19 3.72 -4.17
C HIS A 12 0.72 3.35 -4.28
N ASP A 13 0.15 3.30 -5.49
CA ASP A 13 -1.24 2.89 -5.69
C ASP A 13 -1.48 1.45 -5.23
N LEU A 14 -0.51 0.55 -5.49
CA LEU A 14 -0.54 -0.83 -4.96
C LEU A 14 -0.53 -0.83 -3.42
N LEU A 15 0.43 -0.11 -2.82
CA LEU A 15 0.59 -0.04 -1.36
C LEU A 15 -0.68 0.51 -0.68
N LEU A 16 -1.17 1.66 -1.15
CA LEU A 16 -2.33 2.33 -0.59
C LEU A 16 -3.60 1.50 -0.79
N GLY A 17 -3.80 0.92 -1.98
CA GLY A 17 -4.93 0.02 -2.23
C GLY A 17 -4.91 -1.20 -1.30
N PHE A 18 -3.72 -1.76 -1.04
CA PHE A 18 -3.58 -2.91 -0.14
C PHE A 18 -3.94 -2.53 1.30
N LEU A 19 -3.41 -1.40 1.79
CA LEU A 19 -3.71 -0.88 3.13
C LEU A 19 -5.20 -0.59 3.30
N ASP A 20 -5.84 0.01 2.29
CA ASP A 20 -7.26 0.33 2.28
C ASP A 20 -8.13 -0.93 2.41
N LEU A 21 -7.93 -1.92 1.53
CA LEU A 21 -8.68 -3.19 1.61
C LEU A 21 -8.40 -3.92 2.94
N ARG A 22 -7.17 -3.85 3.46
CA ARG A 22 -6.80 -4.45 4.75
C ARG A 22 -7.41 -3.77 5.96
N GLY A 23 -7.68 -2.47 5.88
CA GLY A 23 -8.48 -1.73 6.85
C GLY A 23 -9.93 -2.19 6.86
N MET A 24 -10.51 -2.39 5.68
CA MET A 24 -11.91 -2.82 5.53
C MET A 24 -12.16 -4.30 5.81
N THR A 25 -11.23 -5.17 5.43
CA THR A 25 -11.32 -6.64 5.56
C THR A 25 -10.05 -7.20 6.17
N PRO A 26 -9.95 -7.26 7.51
CA PRO A 26 -8.71 -7.64 8.17
C PRO A 26 -8.24 -9.08 7.96
N ASN A 27 -9.14 -10.02 7.71
CA ASN A 27 -8.79 -11.42 7.53
C ASN A 27 -8.48 -11.70 6.05
N PHE A 28 -7.26 -12.14 5.74
CA PHE A 28 -6.87 -12.48 4.36
C PHE A 28 -7.66 -13.67 3.80
N ASP A 29 -8.13 -14.59 4.65
CA ASP A 29 -8.98 -15.70 4.21
C ASP A 29 -10.30 -15.21 3.61
N ASN A 30 -10.72 -13.99 3.95
CA ASN A 30 -11.93 -13.37 3.42
C ASN A 30 -11.69 -12.65 2.09
N TRP A 31 -10.46 -12.61 1.57
CA TRP A 31 -10.12 -11.91 0.33
C TRP A 31 -10.37 -12.80 -0.90
N THR A 32 -11.58 -13.36 -1.00
CA THR A 32 -12.05 -14.13 -2.15
C THR A 32 -13.16 -13.39 -2.88
N GLU A 33 -13.41 -13.71 -4.16
CA GLU A 33 -14.55 -13.10 -4.86
C GLU A 33 -15.89 -13.49 -4.23
N GLU A 34 -16.00 -14.75 -3.79
CA GLU A 34 -17.19 -15.28 -3.15
C GLU A 34 -17.51 -14.57 -1.83
N LEU A 35 -16.53 -14.40 -0.95
CA LEU A 35 -16.77 -13.76 0.36
C LEU A 35 -16.95 -12.25 0.28
N LEU A 36 -16.59 -11.62 -0.84
CA LEU A 36 -16.76 -10.19 -1.08
C LEU A 36 -17.90 -9.87 -2.05
N SER A 37 -18.62 -10.87 -2.59
CA SER A 37 -19.66 -10.65 -3.61
C SER A 37 -20.77 -9.72 -3.14
N ASP A 38 -21.11 -9.80 -1.86
CA ASP A 38 -22.19 -9.03 -1.24
C ASP A 38 -21.70 -7.66 -0.71
N ASN A 39 -20.46 -7.28 -1.02
CA ASN A 39 -19.89 -5.97 -0.70
C ASN A 39 -19.13 -5.42 -1.92
N PRO A 40 -19.84 -4.77 -2.87
CA PRO A 40 -19.24 -4.26 -4.09
C PRO A 40 -18.00 -3.36 -3.87
N PRO A 41 -17.99 -2.40 -2.90
CA PRO A 41 -16.80 -1.63 -2.55
C PRO A 41 -15.53 -2.47 -2.35
N ARG A 42 -15.64 -3.55 -1.57
CA ARG A 42 -14.50 -4.43 -1.23
C ARG A 42 -14.14 -5.35 -2.40
N LEU A 43 -15.14 -5.84 -3.13
CA LEU A 43 -14.92 -6.69 -4.31
C LEU A 43 -14.12 -5.95 -5.39
N PHE A 44 -14.50 -4.71 -5.72
CA PHE A 44 -13.80 -3.93 -6.73
C PHE A 44 -12.37 -3.59 -6.31
N ARG A 45 -12.15 -3.18 -5.05
CA ARG A 45 -10.79 -2.97 -4.50
C ARG A 45 -9.93 -4.23 -4.58
N ARG A 46 -10.47 -5.40 -4.24
CA ARG A 46 -9.76 -6.68 -4.40
C ARG A 46 -9.39 -6.93 -5.86
N ARG A 47 -10.31 -6.76 -6.81
CA ARG A 47 -10.04 -6.96 -8.23
C ARG A 47 -8.98 -6.00 -8.76
N GLN A 48 -9.03 -4.73 -8.35
CA GLN A 48 -7.97 -3.75 -8.63
C GLN A 48 -6.63 -4.25 -8.11
N LEU A 49 -6.55 -4.68 -6.84
CA LEU A 49 -5.31 -5.19 -6.27
C LEU A 49 -4.77 -6.43 -7.00
N VAL A 50 -5.62 -7.38 -7.37
CA VAL A 50 -5.18 -8.56 -8.15
C VAL A 50 -4.53 -8.13 -9.46
N ALA A 51 -5.14 -7.19 -10.19
CA ALA A 51 -4.57 -6.65 -11.43
C ALA A 51 -3.25 -5.90 -11.18
N LEU A 52 -3.15 -5.13 -10.09
CA LEU A 52 -1.92 -4.43 -9.73
C LEU A 52 -0.78 -5.40 -9.36
N PHE A 53 -1.07 -6.43 -8.56
CA PHE A 53 -0.10 -7.48 -8.24
C PHE A 53 0.48 -8.10 -9.52
N GLN A 54 -0.38 -8.43 -10.49
CA GLN A 54 0.05 -8.94 -11.78
C GLN A 54 0.91 -7.93 -12.57
N ALA A 55 0.50 -6.66 -12.61
CA ALA A 55 1.25 -5.60 -13.31
C ALA A 55 2.67 -5.41 -12.75
N PHE A 56 2.84 -5.55 -11.43
CA PHE A 56 4.15 -5.46 -10.77
C PHE A 56 4.92 -6.80 -10.73
N GLY A 57 4.37 -7.88 -11.32
CA GLY A 57 5.01 -9.20 -11.32
C GLY A 57 5.03 -9.87 -9.95
N ILE A 58 4.10 -9.53 -9.07
CA ILE A 58 3.99 -10.08 -7.71
C ILE A 58 2.89 -11.16 -7.69
N PRO A 59 3.17 -12.37 -7.20
CA PRO A 59 2.13 -13.40 -7.02
C PRO A 59 1.02 -12.91 -6.10
N TRP A 60 -0.24 -13.20 -6.43
CA TRP A 60 -1.38 -12.91 -5.55
C TRP A 60 -1.34 -13.81 -4.31
N ASP A 61 -0.65 -13.33 -3.29
CA ASP A 61 -0.59 -13.93 -1.96
C ASP A 61 -0.45 -12.77 -0.93
N PRO A 62 -1.58 -12.26 -0.42
CA PRO A 62 -1.57 -11.14 0.52
C PRO A 62 -0.77 -11.42 1.80
N GLN A 63 -0.72 -12.67 2.25
CA GLN A 63 0.05 -13.04 3.43
C GLN A 63 1.55 -12.99 3.14
N SER A 64 1.99 -13.59 2.03
CA SER A 64 3.39 -13.50 1.61
C SER A 64 3.81 -12.07 1.28
N PHE A 65 2.88 -11.24 0.79
CA PHE A 65 3.13 -9.82 0.54
C PHE A 65 3.51 -9.07 1.81
N VAL A 66 2.73 -9.19 2.89
CA VAL A 66 3.05 -8.48 4.16
C VAL A 66 4.34 -8.97 4.81
N GLU A 67 4.76 -10.20 4.50
CA GLU A 67 6.02 -10.79 4.94
C GLU A 67 7.21 -10.40 4.04
N GLY A 68 6.96 -9.68 2.93
CA GLY A 68 7.99 -9.25 1.98
C GLY A 68 8.57 -10.38 1.13
N LYS A 69 7.92 -11.55 1.07
CA LYS A 69 8.44 -12.75 0.37
C LYS A 69 8.53 -12.62 -1.15
N PHE A 70 7.93 -11.58 -1.73
CA PHE A 70 8.08 -11.26 -3.15
C PHE A 70 9.43 -10.60 -3.47
N ILE A 71 10.17 -10.18 -2.45
CA ILE A 71 11.48 -9.56 -2.59
C ILE A 71 12.53 -10.65 -2.65
N HIS A 72 13.22 -10.74 -3.79
CA HIS A 72 14.39 -11.58 -4.00
C HIS A 72 15.62 -10.69 -3.99
N SER A 73 16.34 -10.68 -2.85
CA SER A 73 17.38 -9.67 -2.60
C SER A 73 18.59 -9.77 -3.53
N GLU A 74 18.82 -10.96 -4.09
CA GLU A 74 19.82 -11.29 -5.09
C GLU A 74 19.45 -10.80 -6.50
N HIS A 75 18.21 -10.37 -6.72
CA HIS A 75 17.79 -9.83 -8.00
C HIS A 75 18.40 -8.44 -8.22
N HIS A 76 19.15 -8.28 -9.30
CA HIS A 76 19.85 -7.04 -9.71
C HIS A 76 19.00 -5.75 -9.74
N ARG A 77 17.66 -5.89 -9.71
CA ARG A 77 16.75 -4.74 -9.66
C ARG A 77 16.90 -3.95 -8.37
N TYR A 78 17.38 -4.60 -7.29
CA TYR A 78 17.59 -3.97 -5.98
C TYR A 78 18.96 -3.31 -5.84
N ASP A 79 19.90 -3.48 -6.79
CA ASP A 79 21.28 -2.99 -6.68
C ASP A 79 21.34 -1.48 -6.43
N SER A 80 20.50 -0.70 -7.12
CA SER A 80 20.44 0.76 -6.95
C SER A 80 19.92 1.14 -5.56
N LEU A 81 18.90 0.44 -5.06
CA LEU A 81 18.34 0.68 -3.73
C LEU A 81 19.36 0.34 -2.65
N LEU A 82 20.00 -0.83 -2.76
CA LEU A 82 21.04 -1.28 -1.83
C LEU A 82 22.23 -0.33 -1.81
N SER A 83 22.64 0.19 -2.97
CA SER A 83 23.69 1.19 -3.07
C SER A 83 23.33 2.48 -2.33
N LYS A 84 22.09 2.96 -2.46
CA LYS A 84 21.62 4.16 -1.72
C LYS A 84 21.62 3.92 -0.22
N LEU A 85 21.07 2.79 0.22
CA LEU A 85 21.05 2.39 1.63
C LEU A 85 22.47 2.27 2.19
N SER A 86 23.44 1.82 1.40
CA SER A 86 24.84 1.70 1.84
C SER A 86 25.52 3.04 2.13
N VAL A 87 25.10 4.09 1.43
CA VAL A 87 25.61 5.45 1.64
C VAL A 87 24.98 6.08 2.88
N GLU A 88 23.70 5.80 3.12
CA GLU A 88 22.95 6.34 4.25
C GLU A 88 23.29 5.62 5.57
N PHE A 89 23.58 4.32 5.51
CA PHE A 89 23.86 3.44 6.66
C PHE A 89 25.20 2.69 6.49
N PRO A 90 26.34 3.41 6.45
CA PRO A 90 27.63 2.82 6.11
C PRO A 90 28.18 1.86 7.19
N GLU A 91 27.85 2.10 8.46
CA GLU A 91 28.32 1.25 9.58
C GLU A 91 27.61 -0.12 9.57
N GLU A 92 26.35 -0.13 9.18
CA GLU A 92 25.50 -1.32 9.11
C GLU A 92 25.82 -2.20 7.89
N MET A 93 26.46 -1.63 6.85
CA MET A 93 26.76 -2.29 5.58
C MET A 93 28.16 -2.90 5.49
N ASN A 94 29.08 -2.57 6.40
CA ASN A 94 30.44 -3.13 6.44
C ASN A 94 30.50 -4.61 6.87
N HIS A 95 29.40 -5.16 7.37
CA HIS A 95 29.27 -6.59 7.53
C HIS A 95 28.76 -7.20 6.23
N SER A 96 29.41 -8.25 5.73
CA SER A 96 29.04 -9.11 4.57
C SER A 96 27.61 -9.66 4.58
N ALA A 97 26.80 -9.23 5.54
CA ALA A 97 25.55 -9.80 5.95
C ALA A 97 24.33 -9.21 5.20
N TRP A 98 24.45 -8.14 4.40
CA TRP A 98 23.33 -7.66 3.57
C TRP A 98 23.01 -8.52 2.34
N THR A 99 23.89 -9.48 2.00
CA THR A 99 23.66 -10.48 0.96
C THR A 99 22.79 -11.67 1.44
N ASP A 100 22.33 -11.63 2.70
CA ASP A 100 21.40 -12.62 3.23
C ASP A 100 19.99 -12.36 2.69
N ASP A 101 19.45 -13.37 2.00
CA ASP A 101 18.16 -13.33 1.29
C ASP A 101 16.98 -12.90 2.18
N VAL A 102 17.13 -13.05 3.48
CA VAL A 102 16.07 -12.77 4.46
C VAL A 102 15.97 -11.28 4.83
N ARG A 103 17.00 -10.46 4.56
CA ARG A 103 17.08 -9.10 5.12
C ARG A 103 16.14 -8.09 4.48
N LEU A 104 16.11 -7.97 3.15
CA LEU A 104 15.20 -7.05 2.49
C LEU A 104 13.72 -7.41 2.73
N PRO A 105 13.30 -8.70 2.64
CA PRO A 105 11.96 -9.12 3.07
C PRO A 105 11.63 -8.69 4.50
N ARG A 106 12.56 -8.91 5.45
CA ARG A 106 12.36 -8.53 6.86
C ARG A 106 12.31 -7.02 7.05
N PHE A 107 13.11 -6.25 6.31
CA PHE A 107 13.10 -4.80 6.32
C PHE A 107 11.75 -4.28 5.83
N PHE A 108 11.27 -4.78 4.69
CA PHE A 108 9.92 -4.50 4.17
C PHE A 108 8.86 -4.83 5.22
N ALA A 109 8.85 -6.06 5.75
CA ALA A 109 7.84 -6.51 6.72
C ALA A 109 7.82 -5.64 7.99
N THR A 110 9.00 -5.17 8.44
CA THR A 110 9.11 -4.28 9.60
C THR A 110 8.48 -2.92 9.33
N LEU A 111 8.83 -2.28 8.21
CA LEU A 111 8.26 -1.00 7.80
C LEU A 111 6.77 -1.09 7.54
N PHE A 112 6.34 -2.16 6.84
CA PHE A 112 4.94 -2.41 6.52
C PHE A 112 4.11 -2.63 7.79
N SER A 113 4.63 -3.39 8.76
CA SER A 113 3.99 -3.58 10.07
C SER A 113 3.84 -2.27 10.84
N TYR A 114 4.87 -1.41 10.82
CA TYR A 114 4.77 -0.07 11.40
C TYR A 114 3.70 0.76 10.68
N ARG A 115 3.72 0.79 9.35
CA ARG A 115 2.76 1.54 8.52
C ARG A 115 1.30 1.12 8.79
N MET A 116 1.04 -0.17 8.93
CA MET A 116 -0.28 -0.71 9.31
C MET A 116 -0.72 -0.26 10.71
N ARG A 117 0.20 -0.15 11.67
CA ARG A 117 -0.12 0.34 13.02
C ARG A 117 -0.47 1.83 12.98
N VAL A 118 0.25 2.60 12.16
CA VAL A 118 -0.05 4.01 11.93
C VAL A 118 -1.44 4.19 11.33
N GLU A 119 -1.82 3.39 10.32
CA GLU A 119 -3.20 3.46 9.77
C GLU A 119 -4.27 3.31 10.85
N ARG A 120 -4.11 2.35 11.77
CA ARG A 120 -5.08 2.15 12.86
C ARG A 120 -5.19 3.36 13.80
N VAL A 121 -4.10 4.10 13.97
CA VAL A 121 -4.11 5.34 14.77
C VAL A 121 -4.83 6.45 14.02
N LEU A 122 -4.56 6.59 12.71
CA LEU A 122 -5.17 7.60 11.87
C LEU A 122 -6.67 7.37 11.70
N SER A 123 -7.13 6.12 11.59
CA SER A 123 -8.55 5.77 11.42
C SER A 123 -9.40 6.02 12.67
N PHE A 124 -8.81 6.40 13.80
CA PHE A 124 -9.56 6.68 15.03
C PHE A 124 -10.48 7.91 14.88
N SER A 125 -10.07 8.90 14.09
CA SER A 125 -10.87 10.12 13.86
C SER A 125 -12.10 9.90 13.00
N ASP A 126 -12.12 8.84 12.17
CA ASP A 126 -13.17 8.60 11.17
C ASP A 126 -14.53 8.27 11.80
N LEU A 127 -14.56 7.94 13.10
CA LEU A 127 -15.75 7.55 13.84
C LEU A 127 -16.48 8.73 14.52
N ILE A 128 -15.94 9.96 14.45
CA ILE A 128 -16.45 11.10 15.22
C ILE A 128 -17.13 12.11 14.29
N LEU A 129 -18.35 11.78 13.84
CA LEU A 129 -19.12 12.63 12.91
C LEU A 129 -19.70 13.90 13.56
N THR A 130 -19.88 13.92 14.88
CA THR A 130 -20.41 15.09 15.60
C THR A 130 -19.82 15.20 17.01
N ALA A 131 -18.73 15.96 17.16
CA ALA A 131 -18.19 16.32 18.46
C ALA A 131 -18.62 17.75 18.85
N SER A 132 -19.05 17.94 20.10
CA SER A 132 -19.35 19.27 20.66
C SER A 132 -18.62 19.49 21.99
N GLY A 133 -18.41 20.76 22.35
CA GLY A 133 -17.75 21.13 23.61
C GLY A 133 -16.34 20.56 23.74
N LEU A 134 -16.05 19.93 24.88
CA LEU A 134 -14.74 19.33 25.18
C LEU A 134 -14.33 18.23 24.19
N PHE A 135 -15.31 17.48 23.64
CA PHE A 135 -15.02 16.44 22.65
C PHE A 135 -14.52 17.04 21.34
N LYS A 136 -15.03 18.22 20.95
CA LYS A 136 -14.53 18.93 19.76
C LYS A 136 -13.06 19.33 19.96
N LEU A 137 -12.73 19.87 21.12
CA LEU A 137 -11.34 20.24 21.43
C LEU A 137 -10.40 19.02 21.39
N ALA A 138 -10.82 17.88 21.95
CA ALA A 138 -10.05 16.64 21.87
C ALA A 138 -9.88 16.15 20.42
N TYR A 139 -10.95 16.18 19.63
CA TYR A 139 -10.93 15.83 18.21
C TYR A 139 -10.00 16.73 17.40
N ASP A 140 -10.07 18.04 17.61
CA ASP A 140 -9.19 19.01 16.92
C ASP A 140 -7.71 18.71 17.23
N LYS A 141 -7.39 18.33 18.48
CA LYS A 141 -6.03 17.93 18.88
C LYS A 141 -5.57 16.60 18.29
N ILE A 142 -6.47 15.64 18.14
CA ILE A 142 -6.20 14.39 17.44
C ILE A 142 -5.92 14.67 15.96
N CYS A 143 -6.73 15.51 15.30
CA CYS A 143 -6.53 15.87 13.90
C CYS A 143 -5.19 16.58 13.66
N GLU A 144 -4.81 17.51 14.56
CA GLU A 144 -3.51 18.18 14.52
C GLU A 144 -2.35 17.16 14.56
N LEU A 145 -2.40 16.20 15.49
CA LEU A 145 -1.40 15.15 15.58
C LEU A 145 -1.41 14.21 14.37
N ASN A 146 -2.60 13.82 13.89
CA ASN A 146 -2.76 12.99 12.70
C ASN A 146 -2.14 13.66 11.47
N GLY A 147 -2.30 14.98 11.31
CA GLY A 147 -1.65 15.73 10.24
C GLY A 147 -0.12 15.68 10.32
N ILE A 148 0.46 15.77 11.53
CA ILE A 148 1.90 15.60 11.73
C ILE A 148 2.35 14.19 11.34
N ILE A 149 1.62 13.16 11.77
CA ILE A 149 1.92 11.76 11.46
C ILE A 149 1.85 11.52 9.94
N GLN A 150 0.78 11.97 9.28
CA GLN A 150 0.60 11.84 7.83
C GLN A 150 1.74 12.50 7.03
N ASN A 151 2.16 13.70 7.42
CA ASN A 151 3.27 14.39 6.75
C ASN A 151 4.61 13.64 6.84
N ASN A 152 4.79 12.81 7.87
CA ASN A 152 6.02 12.06 8.08
C ASN A 152 5.93 10.61 7.57
N ILE A 153 4.72 10.04 7.44
CA ILE A 153 4.55 8.66 7.00
C ILE A 153 4.86 8.45 5.53
N VAL A 154 4.78 9.53 4.72
CA VAL A 154 5.17 9.54 3.30
C VAL A 154 6.59 8.98 3.09
N ASN A 155 7.54 9.29 3.97
CA ASN A 155 8.90 8.77 3.84
C ASN A 155 8.94 7.23 3.94
N ILE A 156 8.06 6.64 4.75
CA ILE A 156 7.95 5.18 4.86
C ILE A 156 7.24 4.61 3.64
N ASP A 157 6.21 5.29 3.14
CA ASP A 157 5.50 4.88 1.93
C ASP A 157 6.43 4.90 0.71
N ASP A 158 7.30 5.90 0.59
CA ASP A 158 8.31 6.00 -0.47
C ASP A 158 9.30 4.83 -0.42
N ILE A 159 9.78 4.46 0.77
CA ILE A 159 10.68 3.31 0.94
C ILE A 159 9.97 1.99 0.61
N LEU A 160 8.73 1.82 1.09
CA LEU A 160 7.92 0.64 0.78
C LEU A 160 7.63 0.53 -0.72
N ALA A 161 7.28 1.63 -1.37
CA ALA A 161 7.06 1.69 -2.82
C ALA A 161 8.34 1.36 -3.61
N ALA A 162 9.50 1.85 -3.16
CA ALA A 162 10.79 1.51 -3.75
C ALA A 162 11.15 0.03 -3.56
N LEU A 163 10.75 -0.62 -2.46
CA LEU A 163 10.94 -2.06 -2.25
C LEU A 163 9.99 -2.91 -3.13
N ILE A 164 8.77 -2.42 -3.36
CA ILE A 164 7.79 -3.04 -4.26
C ILE A 164 8.26 -2.94 -5.72
N SER A 165 8.71 -1.77 -6.13
CA SER A 165 9.18 -1.50 -7.50
C SER A 165 10.45 -0.64 -7.49
N PRO A 166 11.64 -1.24 -7.37
CA PRO A 166 12.91 -0.52 -7.37
C PRO A 166 13.18 0.34 -8.61
N GLU A 167 12.66 -0.10 -9.75
CA GLU A 167 12.77 0.60 -11.04
C GLU A 167 11.76 1.75 -11.20
N MET A 168 10.93 1.99 -10.17
CA MET A 168 9.86 3.00 -10.18
C MET A 168 8.91 2.84 -11.37
N ALA A 169 8.53 1.60 -11.68
CA ALA A 169 7.60 1.30 -12.76
C ALA A 169 6.28 2.07 -12.57
N ALA A 170 5.83 2.67 -13.67
CA ALA A 170 4.59 3.40 -13.77
C ALA A 170 3.84 2.95 -15.02
N PHE A 171 2.55 2.68 -14.88
CA PHE A 171 1.72 2.13 -15.95
C PHE A 171 0.53 3.06 -16.21
N PRO A 172 0.24 3.44 -17.47
CA PRO A 172 -1.01 4.10 -17.81
C PRO A 172 -2.20 3.22 -17.41
N ILE A 173 -3.27 3.84 -16.89
CA ILE A 173 -4.45 3.07 -16.46
C ILE A 173 -5.04 2.24 -17.59
N GLU A 174 -5.05 2.75 -18.83
CA GLU A 174 -5.56 2.01 -19.98
C GLU A 174 -4.73 0.75 -20.27
N GLN A 175 -3.43 0.79 -20.01
CA GLN A 175 -2.56 -0.38 -20.13
C GLN A 175 -2.99 -1.45 -19.11
N ILE A 176 -3.25 -1.07 -17.86
CA ILE A 176 -3.58 -2.06 -16.82
C ILE A 176 -4.98 -2.63 -17.02
N VAL A 177 -5.94 -1.81 -17.43
CA VAL A 177 -7.28 -2.27 -17.81
C VAL A 177 -7.19 -3.33 -18.91
N ARG A 178 -6.42 -3.04 -19.96
CA ARG A 178 -6.27 -3.92 -21.13
C ARG A 178 -5.51 -5.20 -20.81
N ASP A 179 -4.37 -5.09 -20.14
CA ASP A 179 -3.38 -6.17 -20.02
C ASP A 179 -3.60 -7.03 -18.77
N TYR A 180 -4.22 -6.48 -17.72
CA TYR A 180 -4.39 -7.15 -16.41
C TYR A 180 -5.83 -7.14 -15.87
N GLY A 181 -6.79 -6.60 -16.63
CA GLY A 181 -8.21 -6.63 -16.25
C GLY A 181 -8.56 -5.74 -15.05
N TYR A 182 -7.82 -4.65 -14.83
CA TYR A 182 -8.12 -3.68 -13.78
C TYR A 182 -9.52 -3.05 -14.00
N PRO A 183 -10.42 -3.10 -13.02
CA PRO A 183 -11.73 -2.44 -13.15
C PRO A 183 -11.56 -0.93 -12.95
N ASP A 184 -11.67 -0.18 -14.04
CA ASP A 184 -11.72 1.29 -14.04
C ASP A 184 -13.12 1.78 -13.66
N VAL A 185 -13.38 1.75 -12.36
CA VAL A 185 -14.65 2.16 -11.75
C VAL A 185 -14.42 3.30 -10.77
N ASN A 186 -15.43 4.15 -10.61
CA ASN A 186 -15.40 5.19 -9.60
C ASN A 186 -15.74 4.59 -8.22
N LEU A 187 -14.71 4.27 -7.42
CA LEU A 187 -14.91 3.73 -6.08
C LEU A 187 -15.69 4.68 -5.17
N CYS A 188 -15.57 6.00 -5.34
CA CYS A 188 -16.33 6.96 -4.53
C CYS A 188 -17.85 6.88 -4.80
N GLU A 189 -18.24 6.68 -6.06
CA GLU A 189 -19.65 6.45 -6.42
C GLU A 189 -20.15 5.12 -5.85
N ILE A 190 -19.37 4.05 -6.02
CA ILE A 190 -19.72 2.71 -5.49
C ILE A 190 -19.85 2.73 -3.97
N ASP A 191 -18.94 3.41 -3.27
CA ASP A 191 -19.00 3.56 -1.83
C ASP A 191 -20.24 4.36 -1.43
N GLY A 192 -20.52 5.48 -2.11
CA GLY A 192 -21.67 6.33 -1.83
C GLY A 192 -23.02 5.63 -2.06
N ASP A 193 -23.12 4.79 -3.09
CA ASP A 193 -24.33 4.01 -3.39
C ASP A 193 -24.58 2.87 -2.37
N TRP A 194 -23.55 2.47 -1.62
CA TRP A 194 -23.63 1.39 -0.64
C TRP A 194 -23.98 1.87 0.78
N TRP A 195 -23.82 3.18 1.06
CA TRP A 195 -24.18 3.82 2.33
C TRP A 195 -25.67 4.21 2.40
#